data_AF-A0A919AX09-F1
#
_entry.id   AF-A0A919AX09-F1
#
_cell.length_a   1.000
_cell.length_b   1.000
_cell.length_c   1.000
_cell.angle_alpha   90.00
_cell.angle_beta   90.00
_cell.angle_gamma   90.00
#
_symmetry.space_group_name_H-M   'P 1'
#
loop_
_entity.id
_entity.type
_entity.pdbx_description
1 polymer ?
#
loop_
_entity_poly.entity_id
_entity_poly.type
_entity_poly.pdbx_seq_one_letter_code
_entity_poly.pdbx_strand_id
1 'polypeptide(L)'
;MSDVTRSAKNRRRGAAGAAAAITAGLGSWWTRRHGHAPPADDTGARPRAGTETGAGTAAGAAESALWRMRTTVRDEPGSLAALCTALAERWVDILSLQTHPLAEGTVDEFLLRAPAALPGPELTAVVAAAGGTDTWLERADAHDLVDAPTRVLGLAARTALDAAELPLALRQLLGRCTIRSLPAPAAGAAAGVPAEGVLDGTVLRLRAPEGGTISVERPHLPFTPTEFARARALVELDARLGPRVPRGQEVLALPRGADLTVRRADPGDLAAAKAMHDRCSPRTLGLRYHGPVGDADRYLGHLLSPRFGRTLAVQTAAGRIVGLGHLLWDGDETEVALLVEDAWQRRGIGAGLLARLVAMAAEAGCAQVYAVTQASNTAMVAAMRGLGLPLDYQIEEGTLVITATLDPAAAGTRSPHGQRVTQE
;
A
#
# COMPACT_ATOMS: atom_id res chain seq x y z
N MET A 1 -48.34 -45.09 -18.99
CA MET A 1 -48.68 -43.93 -19.85
C MET A 1 -49.64 -43.08 -19.04
N SER A 2 -49.28 -41.97 -18.41
CA SER A 2 -48.18 -41.03 -18.62
C SER A 2 -47.99 -40.28 -17.31
N ASP A 3 -46.79 -40.28 -16.74
CA ASP A 3 -46.49 -39.56 -15.50
C ASP A 3 -45.14 -38.85 -15.67
N VAL A 4 -45.18 -37.66 -16.29
CA VAL A 4 -44.04 -36.77 -16.49
C VAL A 4 -44.57 -35.35 -16.28
N THR A 5 -44.42 -34.81 -15.06
CA THR A 5 -44.02 -33.41 -14.76
C THR A 5 -44.25 -33.08 -13.27
N ARG A 6 -43.30 -33.47 -12.41
CA ARG A 6 -43.16 -32.82 -11.09
C ARG A 6 -41.75 -32.97 -10.50
N SER A 7 -40.75 -32.33 -11.09
CA SER A 7 -39.49 -32.05 -10.38
C SER A 7 -38.66 -30.98 -11.09
N ALA A 8 -38.92 -29.71 -10.81
CA ALA A 8 -38.03 -28.59 -11.17
C ALA A 8 -38.44 -27.28 -10.46
N LYS A 9 -38.47 -27.27 -9.12
CA LYS A 9 -38.58 -25.99 -8.39
C LYS A 9 -37.98 -26.05 -7.00
N ASN A 10 -36.71 -26.44 -6.88
CA ASN A 10 -35.91 -26.07 -5.71
C ASN A 10 -34.40 -26.26 -5.98
N ARG A 11 -33.74 -25.30 -6.63
CA ARG A 11 -32.27 -25.15 -6.69
C ARG A 11 -31.91 -23.80 -7.34
N ARG A 12 -32.32 -22.69 -6.72
CA ARG A 12 -31.82 -21.33 -7.04
C ARG A 12 -31.86 -20.46 -5.78
N ARG A 13 -31.04 -20.80 -4.79
CA ARG A 13 -30.61 -19.88 -3.72
C ARG A 13 -29.20 -20.29 -3.33
N GLY A 14 -28.24 -19.38 -3.49
CA GLY A 14 -26.83 -19.60 -3.14
C GLY A 14 -25.84 -19.24 -4.24
N ALA A 15 -25.88 -18.00 -4.75
CA ALA A 15 -24.86 -17.48 -5.66
C ALA A 15 -24.68 -15.97 -5.43
N ALA A 16 -24.21 -15.59 -4.25
CA ALA A 16 -23.90 -14.19 -3.93
C ALA A 16 -22.74 -14.03 -2.91
N GLY A 17 -22.01 -15.08 -2.55
CA GLY A 17 -21.06 -15.06 -1.42
C GLY A 17 -19.60 -15.40 -1.72
N ALA A 18 -19.21 -15.67 -2.97
CA ALA A 18 -17.88 -16.23 -3.26
C ALA A 18 -16.76 -15.18 -3.47
N ALA A 19 -17.10 -13.89 -3.62
CA ALA A 19 -16.11 -12.85 -3.93
C ALA A 19 -15.40 -12.27 -2.68
N ALA A 20 -15.85 -12.61 -1.47
CA ALA A 20 -15.21 -12.22 -0.21
C ALA A 20 -14.45 -13.38 0.46
N ALA A 21 -14.55 -14.62 -0.05
CA ALA A 21 -14.13 -15.80 0.69
C ALA A 21 -12.61 -16.03 0.72
N ILE A 22 -11.84 -15.51 -0.23
CA ILE A 22 -10.38 -15.70 -0.25
C ILE A 22 -9.69 -14.66 0.65
N THR A 23 -10.16 -13.39 0.66
CA THR A 23 -9.68 -12.38 1.59
C THR A 23 -10.22 -12.57 3.01
N ALA A 24 -11.45 -13.09 3.20
CA ALA A 24 -11.99 -13.37 4.54
C ALA A 24 -11.40 -14.64 5.17
N GLY A 25 -11.10 -15.67 4.37
CA GLY A 25 -10.38 -16.87 4.83
C GLY A 25 -8.99 -16.51 5.36
N LEU A 26 -8.24 -15.71 4.60
CA LEU A 26 -6.91 -15.22 4.97
C LEU A 26 -6.96 -14.16 6.09
N GLY A 27 -7.95 -13.26 6.11
CA GLY A 27 -8.13 -12.30 7.21
C GLY A 27 -8.42 -12.98 8.55
N SER A 28 -9.20 -14.07 8.56
CA SER A 28 -9.43 -14.88 9.76
C SER A 28 -8.21 -15.72 10.15
N TRP A 29 -7.39 -16.13 9.18
CA TRP A 29 -6.15 -16.87 9.41
C TRP A 29 -5.02 -15.97 9.97
N TRP A 30 -4.91 -14.76 9.46
CA TRP A 30 -3.91 -13.77 9.85
C TRP A 30 -4.23 -13.13 11.21
N THR A 31 -5.51 -12.80 11.47
CA THR A 31 -5.97 -12.38 12.82
C THR A 31 -5.79 -13.46 13.88
N ARG A 32 -5.80 -14.74 13.49
CA ARG A 32 -5.51 -15.87 14.39
C ARG A 32 -4.02 -16.08 14.68
N ARG A 33 -3.10 -15.54 13.87
CA ARG A 33 -1.63 -15.73 14.03
C ARG A 33 -0.90 -14.48 14.54
N HIS A 34 -1.43 -13.29 14.29
CA HIS A 34 -0.97 -12.03 14.87
C HIS A 34 -1.91 -11.52 15.98
N GLY A 35 -2.26 -12.40 16.91
CA GLY A 35 -2.57 -11.93 18.26
C GLY A 35 -1.30 -11.29 18.82
N HIS A 36 -1.31 -9.97 19.03
CA HIS A 36 -0.21 -9.25 19.67
C HIS A 36 0.00 -9.78 21.10
N ALA A 37 0.82 -10.82 21.24
CA ALA A 37 1.61 -11.01 22.43
C ALA A 37 2.83 -10.08 22.31
N PRO A 38 3.10 -9.21 23.29
CA PRO A 38 4.31 -8.39 23.28
C PRO A 38 5.54 -9.32 23.24
N PRO A 39 6.60 -9.02 22.47
CA PRO A 39 7.83 -9.78 22.59
C PRO A 39 8.35 -9.62 24.02
N ALA A 40 8.67 -10.76 24.66
CA ALA A 40 9.37 -10.77 25.93
C ALA A 40 10.75 -10.12 25.76
N ASP A 41 11.10 -9.28 26.72
CA ASP A 41 12.45 -8.72 26.87
C ASP A 41 13.51 -9.83 26.88
N ASP A 42 14.70 -9.41 26.45
CA ASP A 42 16.00 -10.03 26.70
C ASP A 42 16.54 -10.99 25.62
N THR A 43 17.45 -10.47 24.79
CA THR A 43 18.61 -11.26 24.35
C THR A 43 19.80 -10.33 24.14
N GLY A 44 20.70 -10.31 25.13
CA GLY A 44 21.90 -9.50 25.14
C GLY A 44 22.81 -9.68 23.91
N ALA A 45 23.14 -8.56 23.29
CA ALA A 45 24.19 -8.49 22.27
C ALA A 45 25.53 -8.15 22.92
N ARG A 46 26.49 -9.10 22.83
CA ARG A 46 27.92 -8.86 23.06
C ARG A 46 28.48 -7.88 22.00
N PRO A 47 29.48 -7.05 22.34
CA PRO A 47 30.00 -6.04 21.42
C PRO A 47 30.96 -6.65 20.38
N ARG A 48 30.82 -6.21 19.13
CA ARG A 48 31.75 -6.52 18.05
C ARG A 48 32.76 -5.38 17.89
N ALA A 49 34.03 -5.73 17.96
CA ALA A 49 35.17 -4.82 17.99
C ALA A 49 35.37 -4.05 16.67
N GLY A 50 35.68 -2.75 16.82
CA GLY A 50 36.76 -2.02 16.17
C GLY A 50 36.91 -2.08 14.65
N THR A 51 36.52 -0.99 13.98
CA THR A 51 37.34 -0.43 12.89
C THR A 51 37.27 1.09 12.94
N GLU A 52 38.34 1.69 13.46
CA GLU A 52 38.63 3.12 13.32
C GLU A 52 39.12 3.39 11.90
N THR A 53 38.62 4.45 11.26
CA THR A 53 39.44 5.55 10.71
C THR A 53 38.57 6.58 9.98
N GLY A 54 38.73 7.86 10.34
CA GLY A 54 38.13 8.98 9.62
C GLY A 54 37.88 10.21 10.50
N ALA A 55 38.92 10.74 11.13
CA ALA A 55 38.84 11.95 11.94
C ALA A 55 38.56 13.20 11.08
N GLY A 56 37.37 13.77 11.27
CA GLY A 56 37.02 15.14 10.93
C GLY A 56 36.23 15.72 12.09
N THR A 57 36.83 16.64 12.84
CA THR A 57 36.29 17.24 14.07
C THR A 57 35.00 18.02 13.82
N ALA A 58 33.86 17.41 14.12
CA ALA A 58 32.63 18.11 14.44
C ALA A 58 32.43 18.04 15.96
N ALA A 59 32.61 19.16 16.64
CA ALA A 59 32.35 19.28 18.06
C ALA A 59 30.87 19.02 18.36
N GLY A 60 30.58 17.95 19.12
CA GLY A 60 29.44 17.82 20.01
C GLY A 60 28.03 18.12 19.47
N ALA A 61 27.62 17.50 18.36
CA ALA A 61 26.19 17.34 18.12
C ALA A 61 25.69 16.27 19.11
N ALA A 62 25.11 16.69 20.24
CA ALA A 62 24.39 15.78 21.11
C ALA A 62 23.43 14.95 20.24
N GLU A 63 23.59 13.62 20.25
CA GLU A 63 22.71 12.75 19.48
C GLU A 63 21.27 13.15 19.80
N SER A 64 20.50 13.53 18.78
CA SER A 64 19.14 14.02 18.92
C SER A 64 18.20 13.09 18.18
N ALA A 65 17.01 12.93 18.70
CA ALA A 65 16.06 11.93 18.28
C ALA A 65 14.78 12.64 17.83
N LEU A 66 14.32 12.36 16.61
CA LEU A 66 13.07 12.92 16.10
C LEU A 66 11.86 12.07 16.54
N TRP A 67 10.82 12.74 16.99
CA TRP A 67 9.59 12.11 17.47
C TRP A 67 8.37 12.77 16.85
N ARG A 68 7.39 11.96 16.46
CA ARG A 68 6.04 12.43 16.16
C ARG A 68 5.17 12.14 17.36
N MET A 69 4.55 13.17 17.91
CA MET A 69 3.70 13.09 19.09
C MET A 69 2.33 13.62 18.75
N ARG A 70 1.28 12.95 19.23
CA ARG A 70 -0.08 13.45 19.20
C ARG A 70 -0.64 13.39 20.60
N THR A 71 -1.26 14.47 21.08
CA THR A 71 -1.86 14.50 22.42
C THR A 71 -3.12 15.36 22.40
N THR A 72 -4.13 14.96 23.14
CA THR A 72 -5.30 15.78 23.38
C THR A 72 -5.00 16.76 24.50
N VAL A 73 -5.35 18.02 24.29
CA VAL A 73 -5.19 19.13 25.24
C VAL A 73 -6.55 19.81 25.39
N ARG A 74 -6.83 20.35 26.58
CA ARG A 74 -8.04 21.13 26.80
C ARG A 74 -8.03 22.38 25.93
N ASP A 75 -9.18 22.71 25.35
CA ASP A 75 -9.36 23.93 24.56
C ASP A 75 -9.60 25.15 25.47
N GLU A 76 -8.58 25.47 26.27
CA GLU A 76 -8.59 26.58 27.22
C GLU A 76 -7.29 27.39 27.10
N PRO A 77 -7.35 28.74 27.16
CA PRO A 77 -6.16 29.58 27.10
C PRO A 77 -5.08 29.14 28.10
N GLY A 78 -3.85 28.95 27.60
CA GLY A 78 -2.70 28.55 28.42
C GLY A 78 -2.41 27.05 28.47
N SER A 79 -3.35 26.18 28.06
CA SER A 79 -3.13 24.72 28.09
C SER A 79 -1.97 24.29 27.20
N LEU A 80 -1.95 24.75 25.94
CA LEU A 80 -0.83 24.52 25.03
C LEU A 80 0.47 25.18 25.54
N ALA A 81 0.39 26.34 26.19
CA ALA A 81 1.56 27.02 26.74
C ALA A 81 2.22 26.23 27.88
N ALA A 82 1.41 25.61 28.76
CA ALA A 82 1.89 24.73 29.80
C ALA A 82 2.62 23.51 29.22
N LEU A 83 2.05 22.91 28.17
CA LEU A 83 2.69 21.80 27.44
C LEU A 83 4.02 22.20 26.80
N CYS A 84 4.06 23.32 26.08
CA CYS A 84 5.28 23.84 25.47
C CYS A 84 6.35 24.15 26.53
N THR A 85 5.96 24.67 27.69
CA THR A 85 6.88 24.95 28.81
C THR A 85 7.50 23.66 29.35
N ALA A 86 6.68 22.63 29.59
CA ALA A 86 7.15 21.34 30.08
C ALA A 86 8.11 20.64 29.10
N LEU A 87 7.86 20.75 27.79
CA LEU A 87 8.78 20.26 26.75
C LEU A 87 10.11 21.02 26.75
N ALA A 88 10.05 22.35 26.87
CA ALA A 88 11.24 23.20 26.90
C ALA A 88 12.15 22.91 28.12
N GLU A 89 11.58 22.63 29.30
CA GLU A 89 12.34 22.23 30.50
C GLU A 89 13.15 20.94 30.30
N ARG A 90 12.73 20.09 29.36
CA ARG A 90 13.42 18.85 28.98
C ARG A 90 14.30 19.00 27.75
N TRP A 91 14.55 20.23 27.29
CA TRP A 91 15.32 20.53 26.09
C TRP A 91 14.75 19.88 24.82
N VAL A 92 13.41 19.74 24.76
CA VAL A 92 12.72 19.25 23.57
C VAL A 92 12.32 20.44 22.70
N ASP A 93 12.79 20.43 21.46
CA ASP A 93 12.48 21.45 20.46
C ASP A 93 11.25 21.04 19.64
N ILE A 94 10.37 22.01 19.35
CA ILE A 94 9.14 21.82 18.59
C ILE A 94 9.38 22.30 17.16
N LEU A 95 9.55 21.35 16.24
CA LEU A 95 9.84 21.63 14.84
C LEU A 95 8.57 21.98 14.04
N SER A 96 7.43 21.41 14.44
CA SER A 96 6.13 21.70 13.83
C SER A 96 5.01 21.40 14.82
N LEU A 97 3.89 22.13 14.69
CA LEU A 97 2.66 21.94 15.44
C LEU A 97 1.47 22.05 14.49
N GLN A 98 0.58 21.07 14.53
CA GLN A 98 -0.73 21.12 13.89
C GLN A 98 -1.82 20.90 14.93
N THR A 99 -2.80 21.80 14.97
CA THR A 99 -3.94 21.69 15.89
C THR A 99 -5.16 21.15 15.15
N HIS A 100 -5.83 20.19 15.76
CA HIS A 100 -7.03 19.53 15.24
C HIS A 100 -8.18 19.73 16.23
N PRO A 101 -9.06 20.72 16.00
CA PRO A 101 -10.17 20.99 16.91
C PRO A 101 -11.16 19.81 16.93
N LEU A 102 -11.59 19.43 18.12
CA LEU A 102 -12.64 18.43 18.36
C LEU A 102 -13.87 19.10 19.00
N ALA A 103 -14.95 18.32 19.19
CA ALA A 103 -16.11 18.80 19.95
C ALA A 103 -15.77 19.02 21.43
N GLU A 104 -14.87 18.21 21.97
CA GLU A 104 -14.35 18.30 23.34
C GLU A 104 -12.81 18.35 23.28
N GLY A 105 -12.23 19.55 23.42
CA GLY A 105 -10.79 19.78 23.40
C GLY A 105 -10.18 19.87 22.00
N THR A 106 -8.84 19.83 21.96
CA THR A 106 -8.06 19.91 20.73
C THR A 106 -7.02 18.80 20.73
N VAL A 107 -6.84 18.16 19.58
CA VAL A 107 -5.75 17.21 19.36
C VAL A 107 -4.60 17.96 18.71
N ASP A 108 -3.46 17.99 19.38
CA ASP A 108 -2.26 18.64 18.87
C ASP A 108 -1.27 17.58 18.39
N GLU A 109 -0.84 17.70 17.13
CA GLU A 109 0.19 16.89 16.49
C GLU A 109 1.50 17.68 16.41
N PHE A 110 2.53 17.18 17.08
CA PHE A 110 3.85 17.78 17.16
C PHE A 110 4.89 16.94 16.43
N LEU A 111 5.81 17.63 15.76
CA LEU A 111 7.10 17.07 15.39
C LEU A 111 8.16 17.62 16.34
N LEU A 112 8.82 16.73 17.07
CA LEU A 112 9.71 17.07 18.17
C LEU A 112 11.14 16.61 17.87
N ARG A 113 12.11 17.38 18.34
CA ARG A 113 13.51 16.97 18.45
C ARG A 113 13.88 16.93 19.93
N ALA A 114 14.09 15.72 20.45
CA ALA A 114 14.48 15.50 21.83
C ALA A 114 15.94 15.06 21.93
N PRO A 115 16.63 15.26 23.08
CA PRO A 115 17.91 14.63 23.35
C PRO A 115 17.82 13.10 23.24
N ALA A 116 18.80 12.42 22.65
CA ALA A 116 18.76 10.95 22.48
C ALA A 116 18.72 10.18 23.81
N ALA A 117 19.23 10.79 24.88
CA ALA A 117 19.17 10.24 26.23
C ALA A 117 17.76 10.29 26.85
N LEU A 118 16.81 11.06 26.27
CA LEU A 118 15.44 11.17 26.78
C LEU A 118 14.59 10.01 26.22
N PRO A 119 14.17 9.04 27.05
CA PRO A 119 13.37 7.92 26.59
C PRO A 119 11.91 8.34 26.36
N GLY A 120 11.25 7.71 25.37
CA GLY A 120 9.86 8.00 25.01
C GLY A 120 8.86 7.98 26.17
N PRO A 121 8.89 6.99 27.09
CA PRO A 121 7.99 6.97 28.25
C PRO A 121 8.12 8.19 29.17
N GLU A 122 9.33 8.74 29.30
CA GLU A 122 9.55 9.95 30.10
C GLU A 122 8.98 11.19 29.40
N LEU A 123 9.12 11.27 28.07
CA LEU A 123 8.46 12.31 27.28
C LEU A 123 6.93 12.26 27.41
N THR A 124 6.34 11.06 27.36
CA THR A 124 4.90 10.85 27.60
C THR A 124 4.49 11.27 29.00
N ALA A 125 5.29 10.95 30.03
CA ALA A 125 5.01 11.35 31.41
C ALA A 125 5.04 12.88 31.60
N VAL A 126 5.99 13.57 30.96
CA VAL A 126 6.09 15.04 30.96
C VAL A 126 4.84 15.67 30.33
N VAL A 127 4.41 15.14 29.19
CA VAL A 127 3.21 15.61 28.47
C VAL A 127 1.95 15.37 29.31
N ALA A 128 1.83 14.21 29.95
CA ALA A 128 0.70 13.90 30.84
C ALA A 128 0.65 14.83 32.06
N ALA A 129 1.80 15.10 32.68
CA ALA A 129 1.90 16.03 33.81
C ALA A 129 1.53 17.48 33.42
N ALA A 130 1.76 17.86 32.16
CA ALA A 130 1.37 19.15 31.60
C ALA A 130 -0.11 19.22 31.16
N GLY A 131 -0.89 18.15 31.39
CA GLY A 131 -2.33 18.10 31.09
C GLY A 131 -2.69 17.46 29.75
N GLY A 132 -1.72 16.85 29.04
CA GLY A 132 -1.98 16.06 27.85
C GLY A 132 -2.66 14.73 28.18
N THR A 133 -3.64 14.32 27.38
CA THR A 133 -4.27 12.99 27.46
C THR A 133 -4.22 12.28 26.11
N ASP A 134 -4.46 10.97 26.10
CA ASP A 134 -4.46 10.14 24.88
C ASP A 134 -3.18 10.31 24.05
N THR A 135 -2.05 10.47 24.74
CA THR A 135 -0.77 10.77 24.12
C THR A 135 -0.25 9.55 23.35
N TRP A 136 -0.01 9.75 22.07
CA TRP A 136 0.62 8.80 21.18
C TRP A 136 1.96 9.33 20.73
N LEU A 137 2.98 8.46 20.71
CA LEU A 137 4.36 8.83 20.44
C LEU A 137 5.01 7.78 19.53
N GLU A 138 5.62 8.21 18.43
CA GLU A 138 6.40 7.34 17.54
C GLU A 138 7.72 8.02 17.11
N ARG A 139 8.66 7.19 16.63
CA ARG A 139 9.89 7.69 15.99
C ARG A 139 9.53 8.35 14.66
N ALA A 140 10.05 9.56 14.44
CA ALA A 140 9.95 10.28 13.19
C ALA A 140 11.26 10.18 12.39
N ASP A 141 11.17 10.40 11.08
CA ASP A 141 12.31 10.42 10.17
C ASP A 141 12.47 11.76 9.43
N ALA A 142 13.46 11.86 8.55
CA ALA A 142 13.78 13.10 7.85
C ALA A 142 12.65 13.59 6.92
N HIS A 143 11.77 12.71 6.43
CA HIS A 143 10.63 13.08 5.59
C HIS A 143 9.54 13.80 6.37
N ASP A 144 9.44 13.57 7.68
CA ASP A 144 8.47 14.25 8.54
C ASP A 144 8.80 15.75 8.71
N LEU A 145 10.04 16.16 8.45
CA LEU A 145 10.48 17.56 8.50
C LEU A 145 9.86 18.42 7.38
N VAL A 146 9.29 17.81 6.34
CA VAL A 146 8.59 18.54 5.29
C VAL A 146 7.29 19.10 5.84
N ASP A 147 7.08 20.40 5.67
CA ASP A 147 5.87 21.07 6.14
C ASP A 147 4.61 20.47 5.48
N ALA A 148 3.51 20.50 6.21
CA ALA A 148 2.28 19.85 5.76
C ALA A 148 1.70 20.42 4.45
N PRO A 149 1.65 21.75 4.20
CA PRO A 149 1.27 22.27 2.89
C PRO A 149 2.10 21.71 1.73
N THR A 150 3.43 21.74 1.83
CA THR A 150 4.33 21.20 0.80
C THR A 150 4.08 19.70 0.58
N ARG A 151 3.94 18.94 1.67
CA ARG A 151 3.61 17.50 1.61
C ARG A 151 2.29 17.25 0.89
N VAL A 152 1.23 17.97 1.25
CA VAL A 152 -0.11 17.83 0.65
C VAL A 152 -0.08 18.17 -0.85
N LEU A 153 0.63 19.22 -1.26
CA LEU A 153 0.80 19.56 -2.68
C LEU A 153 1.56 18.47 -3.45
N GLY A 154 2.60 17.90 -2.85
CA GLY A 154 3.32 16.75 -3.43
C GLY A 154 2.43 15.52 -3.61
N LEU A 155 1.61 15.19 -2.62
CA LEU A 155 0.63 14.10 -2.69
C LEU A 155 -0.43 14.35 -3.77
N ALA A 156 -0.93 15.58 -3.87
CA ALA A 156 -1.87 15.98 -4.91
C ALA A 156 -1.26 15.86 -6.30
N ALA A 157 -0.01 16.30 -6.50
CA ALA A 157 0.70 16.19 -7.76
C ALA A 157 0.95 14.72 -8.17
N ARG A 158 1.40 13.87 -7.25
CA ARG A 158 1.57 12.42 -7.49
C ARG A 158 0.25 11.77 -7.91
N THR A 159 -0.79 12.05 -7.13
CA THR A 159 -2.15 11.60 -7.46
C THR A 159 -2.51 12.09 -8.85
N ALA A 160 -2.31 13.36 -9.18
CA ALA A 160 -2.63 13.92 -10.50
C ALA A 160 -1.91 13.27 -11.69
N LEU A 161 -0.80 12.55 -11.48
CA LEU A 161 -0.07 11.84 -12.54
C LEU A 161 -0.52 10.39 -12.73
N ASP A 162 -0.86 9.67 -11.65
CA ASP A 162 -1.28 8.27 -11.68
C ASP A 162 -2.43 8.03 -10.70
N ALA A 163 -3.58 7.56 -11.19
CA ALA A 163 -4.72 7.24 -10.33
C ALA A 163 -4.42 6.10 -9.33
N ALA A 164 -3.39 5.31 -9.57
CA ALA A 164 -2.93 4.28 -8.62
C ALA A 164 -2.26 4.83 -7.37
N GLU A 165 -1.92 6.12 -7.35
CA GLU A 165 -1.32 6.78 -6.19
C GLU A 165 -2.34 7.14 -5.10
N LEU A 166 -3.64 7.16 -5.39
CA LEU A 166 -4.64 7.64 -4.42
C LEU A 166 -4.59 6.87 -3.08
N PRO A 167 -4.58 5.52 -3.04
CA PRO A 167 -4.45 4.78 -1.79
C PRO A 167 -3.13 5.08 -1.07
N LEU A 168 -2.01 5.16 -1.81
CA LEU A 168 -0.70 5.45 -1.24
C LEU A 168 -0.65 6.87 -0.66
N ALA A 169 -1.25 7.85 -1.34
CA ALA A 169 -1.33 9.22 -0.91
C ALA A 169 -2.23 9.39 0.32
N LEU A 170 -3.35 8.67 0.39
CA LEU A 170 -4.19 8.61 1.59
C LEU A 170 -3.42 8.03 2.79
N ARG A 171 -2.63 6.98 2.58
CA ARG A 171 -1.77 6.41 3.64
C ARG A 171 -0.74 7.43 4.12
N GLN A 172 -0.05 8.10 3.21
CA GLN A 172 0.93 9.14 3.57
C GLN A 172 0.26 10.36 4.24
N LEU A 173 -0.98 10.70 3.87
CA LEU A 173 -1.73 11.81 4.44
C LEU A 173 -2.23 11.53 5.87
N LEU A 174 -2.61 10.29 6.15
CA LEU A 174 -3.26 9.87 7.40
C LEU A 174 -2.33 9.12 8.36
N GLY A 175 -1.10 8.86 7.93
CA GLY A 175 -0.10 8.09 8.68
C GLY A 175 -0.33 6.58 8.58
N ARG A 176 0.10 5.83 9.60
CA ARG A 176 -0.03 4.37 9.62
C ARG A 176 -1.51 3.97 9.66
N CYS A 177 -2.03 3.52 8.52
CA CYS A 177 -3.39 3.02 8.36
C CYS A 177 -3.46 1.94 7.28
N THR A 178 -4.50 1.11 7.36
CA THR A 178 -4.86 0.09 6.38
C THR A 178 -5.92 0.66 5.46
N ILE A 179 -5.70 0.58 4.15
CA ILE A 179 -6.63 1.09 3.14
C ILE A 179 -7.19 -0.05 2.32
N ARG A 180 -8.53 -0.15 2.27
CA ARG A 180 -9.24 -1.16 1.49
C ARG A 180 -10.19 -0.48 0.51
N SER A 181 -10.00 -0.77 -0.77
CA SER A 181 -10.91 -0.33 -1.83
C SER A 181 -11.87 -1.45 -2.18
N LEU A 182 -13.16 -1.23 -1.95
CA LEU A 182 -14.23 -2.15 -2.30
C LEU A 182 -14.94 -1.65 -3.56
N PRO A 183 -15.19 -2.54 -4.55
CA PRO A 183 -15.88 -2.15 -5.77
C PRO A 183 -17.33 -1.72 -5.50
N ALA A 184 -17.92 -0.99 -6.45
CA ALA A 184 -19.32 -0.63 -6.37
C ALA A 184 -20.19 -1.89 -6.20
N PRO A 185 -21.15 -1.88 -5.26
CA PRO A 185 -22.06 -3.00 -5.12
C PRO A 185 -22.90 -3.17 -6.39
N ALA A 186 -23.32 -4.40 -6.67
CA ALA A 186 -24.26 -4.66 -7.76
C ALA A 186 -25.55 -3.86 -7.56
N ALA A 187 -26.16 -3.42 -8.67
CA ALA A 187 -27.39 -2.63 -8.65
C ALA A 187 -28.46 -3.30 -7.76
N GLY A 188 -28.90 -2.58 -6.72
CA GLY A 188 -29.94 -3.04 -5.78
C GLY A 188 -29.45 -3.56 -4.42
N ALA A 189 -28.16 -3.52 -4.11
CA ALA A 189 -27.67 -3.79 -2.74
C ALA A 189 -27.79 -2.54 -1.82
N ALA A 190 -27.59 -2.75 -0.51
CA ALA A 190 -27.76 -1.76 0.56
C ALA A 190 -27.14 -0.39 0.25
N ALA A 191 -27.71 0.67 0.85
CA ALA A 191 -27.30 2.06 0.66
C ALA A 191 -25.77 2.20 0.76
N GLY A 192 -25.15 2.66 -0.32
CA GLY A 192 -23.72 2.95 -0.34
C GLY A 192 -23.35 4.03 0.66
N VAL A 193 -22.04 4.25 0.84
CA VAL A 193 -21.53 5.33 1.70
C VAL A 193 -22.15 6.68 1.27
N PRO A 194 -22.64 7.51 2.22
CA PRO A 194 -23.12 8.86 1.95
C PRO A 194 -22.13 9.69 1.13
N ALA A 195 -22.62 10.71 0.42
CA ALA A 195 -21.75 11.57 -0.38
C ALA A 195 -20.69 12.27 0.49
N GLU A 196 -21.03 12.60 1.73
CA GLU A 196 -20.13 13.23 2.68
C GLU A 196 -19.06 12.29 3.23
N GLY A 197 -19.26 10.96 3.12
CA GLY A 197 -18.49 9.92 3.78
C GLY A 197 -18.98 9.62 5.21
N VAL A 198 -18.31 8.68 5.89
CA VAL A 198 -18.58 8.33 7.30
C VAL A 198 -17.27 8.39 8.08
N LEU A 199 -17.32 8.98 9.26
CA LEU A 199 -16.24 8.99 10.25
C LEU A 199 -16.76 8.32 11.53
N ASP A 200 -16.14 7.22 11.94
CA ASP A 200 -16.50 6.43 13.10
C ASP A 200 -15.24 6.04 13.88
N GLY A 201 -14.78 6.93 14.75
CA GLY A 201 -13.59 6.74 15.58
C GLY A 201 -12.35 6.38 14.74
N THR A 202 -11.94 5.12 14.80
CA THR A 202 -10.76 4.55 14.13
C THR A 202 -10.97 4.16 12.67
N VAL A 203 -12.19 4.33 12.14
CA VAL A 203 -12.56 3.99 10.77
C VAL A 203 -13.15 5.19 10.06
N LEU A 204 -12.67 5.47 8.85
CA LEU A 204 -13.35 6.38 7.93
C LEU A 204 -13.69 5.66 6.63
N ARG A 205 -14.83 6.03 6.04
CA ARG A 205 -15.31 5.49 4.77
C ARG A 205 -15.61 6.65 3.82
N LEU A 206 -15.01 6.59 2.64
CA LEU A 206 -15.17 7.58 1.59
C LEU A 206 -15.77 6.91 0.36
N ARG A 207 -16.58 7.65 -0.38
CA ARG A 207 -17.10 7.17 -1.67
C ARG A 207 -15.96 7.16 -2.70
N ALA A 208 -15.71 6.02 -3.31
CA ALA A 208 -14.73 5.93 -4.39
C ALA A 208 -15.30 6.61 -5.66
N PRO A 209 -14.46 7.25 -6.50
CA PRO A 209 -14.92 7.93 -7.72
C PRO A 209 -15.68 7.03 -8.70
N GLU A 210 -15.39 5.74 -8.72
CA GLU A 210 -16.04 4.70 -9.52
C GLU A 210 -17.35 4.15 -8.91
N GLY A 211 -17.80 4.72 -7.79
CA GLY A 211 -19.01 4.28 -7.07
C GLY A 211 -18.77 3.18 -6.03
N GLY A 212 -17.52 2.77 -5.81
CA GLY A 212 -17.08 1.89 -4.73
C GLY A 212 -16.97 2.59 -3.37
N THR A 213 -16.30 1.93 -2.44
CA THR A 213 -16.00 2.46 -1.10
C THR A 213 -14.51 2.33 -0.80
N ILE A 214 -13.90 3.42 -0.35
CA ILE A 214 -12.56 3.41 0.23
C ILE A 214 -12.75 3.39 1.75
N SER A 215 -12.33 2.31 2.40
CA SER A 215 -12.29 2.20 3.86
C SER A 215 -10.86 2.42 4.33
N VAL A 216 -10.68 3.30 5.30
CA VAL A 216 -9.40 3.52 5.96
C VAL A 216 -9.58 3.23 7.44
N GLU A 217 -8.70 2.39 7.98
CA GLU A 217 -8.75 1.91 9.36
C GLU A 217 -7.38 2.05 10.01
N ARG A 218 -7.33 2.41 11.28
CA ARG A 218 -6.11 2.33 12.09
C ARG A 218 -6.43 1.84 13.50
N PRO A 219 -5.60 0.99 14.12
CA PRO A 219 -6.04 0.15 15.24
C PRO A 219 -6.34 0.90 16.54
N HIS A 220 -5.68 2.03 16.83
CA HIS A 220 -5.72 2.61 18.18
C HIS A 220 -5.95 4.13 18.24
N LEU A 221 -5.84 4.83 17.11
CA LEU A 221 -5.93 6.28 17.09
C LEU A 221 -7.21 6.72 16.36
N PRO A 222 -8.16 7.40 17.00
CA PRO A 222 -9.33 7.93 16.31
C PRO A 222 -8.96 8.99 15.27
N PHE A 223 -9.60 8.99 14.11
CA PHE A 223 -9.47 10.05 13.12
C PHE A 223 -10.18 11.32 13.58
N THR A 224 -9.54 12.46 13.35
CA THR A 224 -10.14 13.78 13.57
C THR A 224 -11.03 14.19 12.39
N PRO A 225 -12.00 15.11 12.61
CA PRO A 225 -12.75 15.74 11.52
C PRO A 225 -11.85 16.40 10.47
N THR A 226 -10.71 16.98 10.88
CA THR A 226 -9.74 17.57 9.96
C THR A 226 -9.05 16.53 9.07
N GLU A 227 -8.64 15.39 9.63
CA GLU A 227 -8.08 14.27 8.87
C GLU A 227 -9.10 13.75 7.84
N PHE A 228 -10.35 13.56 8.27
CA PHE A 228 -11.44 13.16 7.39
C PHE A 228 -11.68 14.16 6.25
N ALA A 229 -11.72 15.47 6.56
CA ALA A 229 -11.89 16.51 5.56
C ALA A 229 -10.73 16.54 4.54
N ARG A 230 -9.48 16.39 4.97
CA ARG A 230 -8.31 16.30 4.08
C ARG A 230 -8.39 15.07 3.17
N ALA A 231 -8.72 13.90 3.72
CA ALA A 231 -8.87 12.67 2.95
C ALA A 231 -9.99 12.78 1.90
N ARG A 232 -11.14 13.34 2.29
CA ARG A 232 -12.25 13.61 1.38
C ARG A 232 -11.86 14.56 0.25
N ALA A 233 -11.16 15.64 0.57
CA ALA A 233 -10.69 16.60 -0.44
C ALA A 233 -9.73 15.96 -1.46
N LEU A 234 -8.84 15.08 -1.01
CA LEU A 234 -7.94 14.34 -1.91
C LEU A 234 -8.70 13.37 -2.83
N VAL A 235 -9.69 12.64 -2.29
CA VAL A 235 -10.56 11.76 -3.09
C VAL A 235 -11.40 12.57 -4.10
N GLU A 236 -11.92 13.73 -3.69
CA GLU A 236 -12.66 14.62 -4.58
C GLU A 236 -11.80 15.19 -5.70
N LEU A 237 -10.57 15.61 -5.39
CA LEU A 237 -9.59 16.03 -6.39
C LEU A 237 -9.35 14.92 -7.42
N ASP A 238 -9.08 13.70 -6.93
CA ASP A 238 -8.86 12.55 -7.80
C ASP A 238 -10.09 12.22 -8.67
N ALA A 239 -11.30 12.34 -8.12
CA ALA A 239 -12.55 12.15 -8.86
C ALA A 239 -12.69 13.16 -10.00
N ARG A 240 -12.39 14.43 -9.75
CA ARG A 240 -12.45 15.51 -10.76
C ARG A 240 -11.43 15.32 -11.88
N LEU A 241 -10.26 14.76 -11.57
CA LEU A 241 -9.21 14.48 -12.55
C LEU A 241 -9.49 13.26 -13.43
N GLY A 242 -10.33 12.33 -12.96
CA GLY A 242 -10.71 11.13 -13.71
C GLY A 242 -9.59 10.07 -13.83
N PRO A 243 -9.85 8.94 -14.51
CA PRO A 243 -8.88 7.86 -14.65
C PRO A 243 -7.67 8.30 -15.49
N ARG A 244 -6.46 8.10 -14.95
CA ARG A 244 -5.20 8.45 -15.59
C ARG A 244 -4.13 7.43 -15.23
N VAL A 245 -3.36 7.05 -16.24
CA VAL A 245 -2.25 6.09 -16.11
C VAL A 245 -1.06 6.67 -16.87
N PRO A 246 0.14 6.71 -16.27
CA PRO A 246 1.33 7.23 -16.93
C PRO A 246 1.61 6.52 -18.27
N ARG A 247 1.80 7.32 -19.32
CA ARG A 247 2.14 6.82 -20.65
C ARG A 247 3.66 6.71 -20.77
N GLY A 248 4.15 5.48 -20.72
CA GLY A 248 5.57 5.16 -20.91
C GLY A 248 5.70 3.75 -21.45
N GLN A 249 6.64 3.56 -22.37
CA GLN A 249 6.96 2.27 -22.98
C GLN A 249 8.47 2.06 -22.88
N GLU A 250 8.86 0.93 -22.30
CA GLU A 250 10.25 0.54 -22.14
C GLU A 250 10.52 -0.75 -22.92
N VAL A 251 11.74 -0.88 -23.45
CA VAL A 251 12.18 -2.14 -24.05
C VAL A 251 12.44 -3.16 -22.94
N LEU A 252 11.85 -4.36 -23.09
CA LEU A 252 12.16 -5.51 -22.26
C LEU A 252 13.42 -6.17 -22.80
N ALA A 253 14.59 -5.72 -22.34
CA ALA A 253 15.86 -6.34 -22.72
C ALA A 253 15.90 -7.80 -22.22
N LEU A 254 15.70 -8.75 -23.15
CA LEU A 254 15.78 -10.18 -22.87
C LEU A 254 17.05 -10.76 -23.50
N PRO A 255 17.70 -11.76 -22.87
CA PRO A 255 18.91 -12.41 -23.41
C PRO A 255 18.72 -13.05 -24.79
N ARG A 256 17.48 -13.32 -25.21
CA ARG A 256 17.15 -13.83 -26.55
C ARG A 256 16.16 -12.88 -27.20
N GLY A 257 16.65 -12.20 -28.24
CA GLY A 257 16.03 -11.08 -28.93
C GLY A 257 14.64 -11.35 -29.50
N ALA A 258 13.63 -10.91 -28.75
CA ALA A 258 12.38 -10.47 -29.32
C ALA A 258 12.22 -9.01 -28.91
N ASP A 259 11.85 -8.16 -29.87
CA ASP A 259 11.50 -6.76 -29.59
C ASP A 259 10.18 -6.74 -28.82
N LEU A 260 10.31 -6.92 -27.51
CA LEU A 260 9.24 -6.84 -26.55
C LEU A 260 9.34 -5.52 -25.81
N THR A 261 8.19 -4.92 -25.58
CA THR A 261 8.09 -3.69 -24.80
C THR A 261 7.16 -3.90 -23.62
N VAL A 262 7.45 -3.23 -22.52
CA VAL A 262 6.60 -3.17 -21.33
C VAL A 262 6.02 -1.76 -21.23
N ARG A 263 4.73 -1.67 -20.94
CA ARG A 263 4.06 -0.41 -20.60
C ARG A 263 3.03 -0.61 -19.50
N ARG A 264 2.58 0.48 -18.89
CA ARG A 264 1.39 0.45 -18.03
C ARG A 264 0.17 0.05 -18.86
N ALA A 265 -0.66 -0.80 -18.28
CA ALA A 265 -1.96 -1.19 -18.81
C ALA A 265 -3.09 -0.51 -18.03
N ASP A 266 -4.21 -0.31 -18.69
CA ASP A 266 -5.38 0.38 -18.14
C ASP A 266 -6.69 -0.31 -18.56
N PRO A 267 -7.88 0.17 -18.13
CA PRO A 267 -9.16 -0.46 -18.49
C PRO A 267 -9.44 -0.56 -19.99
N GLY A 268 -8.80 0.27 -20.83
CA GLY A 268 -8.89 0.20 -22.29
C GLY A 268 -8.22 -1.05 -22.88
N ASP A 269 -7.30 -1.68 -22.15
CA ASP A 269 -6.62 -2.91 -22.57
C ASP A 269 -7.46 -4.18 -22.34
N LEU A 270 -8.67 -4.06 -21.79
CA LEU A 270 -9.49 -5.21 -21.40
C LEU A 270 -9.70 -6.21 -22.55
N ALA A 271 -9.99 -5.72 -23.76
CA ALA A 271 -10.18 -6.59 -24.91
C ALA A 271 -8.89 -7.36 -25.29
N ALA A 272 -7.74 -6.68 -25.26
CA ALA A 272 -6.45 -7.29 -25.58
C ALA A 272 -5.98 -8.28 -24.49
N ALA A 273 -6.26 -7.96 -23.22
CA ALA A 273 -6.01 -8.84 -22.08
C ALA A 273 -6.86 -10.11 -22.15
N LYS A 274 -8.15 -9.99 -22.48
CA LYS A 274 -9.05 -11.14 -22.72
C LYS A 274 -8.55 -12.02 -23.87
N ALA A 275 -8.19 -11.41 -24.99
CA ALA A 275 -7.64 -12.15 -26.12
C ALA A 275 -6.35 -12.90 -25.75
N MET A 276 -5.51 -12.37 -24.84
CA MET A 276 -4.34 -13.08 -24.31
C MET A 276 -4.76 -14.25 -23.40
N HIS A 277 -5.75 -14.04 -22.53
CA HIS A 277 -6.34 -15.07 -21.69
C HIS A 277 -6.83 -16.28 -22.48
N ASP A 278 -7.57 -16.04 -23.56
CA ASP A 278 -8.14 -17.10 -24.41
C ASP A 278 -7.09 -18.00 -25.06
N ARG A 279 -5.84 -17.52 -25.14
CA ARG A 279 -4.70 -18.28 -25.68
C ARG A 279 -3.90 -19.02 -24.62
N CYS A 280 -4.11 -18.69 -23.35
CA CYS A 280 -3.44 -19.36 -22.25
C CYS A 280 -4.05 -20.74 -22.03
N SER A 281 -3.21 -21.73 -21.73
CA SER A 281 -3.73 -23.06 -21.40
C SER A 281 -4.50 -23.04 -20.06
N PRO A 282 -5.44 -23.99 -19.84
CA PRO A 282 -6.11 -24.14 -18.55
C PRO A 282 -5.14 -24.32 -17.38
N ARG A 283 -3.98 -24.95 -17.62
CA ARG A 283 -2.92 -25.09 -16.62
C ARG A 283 -2.32 -23.73 -16.27
N THR A 284 -1.97 -22.91 -17.25
CA THR A 284 -1.41 -21.57 -17.03
C THR A 284 -2.40 -20.68 -16.28
N LEU A 285 -3.69 -20.73 -16.64
CA LEU A 285 -4.74 -20.00 -15.93
C LEU A 285 -4.96 -20.53 -14.51
N GLY A 286 -4.94 -21.85 -14.29
CA GLY A 286 -5.09 -22.46 -12.97
C GLY A 286 -3.93 -22.19 -12.00
N LEU A 287 -2.72 -21.87 -12.51
CA LEU A 287 -1.60 -21.41 -11.69
C LEU A 287 -1.72 -19.93 -11.29
N ARG A 288 -2.45 -19.15 -12.09
CA ARG A 288 -2.69 -17.71 -11.87
C ARG A 288 -3.92 -17.45 -10.99
N TYR A 289 -4.95 -18.26 -11.15
CA TYR A 289 -6.25 -18.11 -10.50
C TYR A 289 -6.51 -19.30 -9.58
N HIS A 290 -6.51 -19.04 -8.27
CA HIS A 290 -6.75 -20.06 -7.24
C HIS A 290 -8.25 -20.36 -7.03
N GLY A 291 -9.08 -20.06 -8.03
CA GLY A 291 -10.54 -20.24 -8.04
C GLY A 291 -11.05 -20.56 -9.45
N PRO A 292 -12.39 -20.61 -9.68
CA PRO A 292 -12.95 -20.97 -10.98
C PRO A 292 -12.48 -20.04 -12.10
N VAL A 293 -11.74 -20.59 -13.08
CA VAL A 293 -11.17 -19.83 -14.21
C VAL A 293 -12.23 -19.13 -15.06
N GLY A 294 -13.47 -19.63 -15.07
CA GLY A 294 -14.59 -19.02 -15.80
C GLY A 294 -14.93 -17.58 -15.39
N ASP A 295 -14.50 -17.15 -14.19
CA ASP A 295 -14.69 -15.78 -13.70
C ASP A 295 -13.49 -14.86 -13.99
N ALA A 296 -12.42 -15.38 -14.61
CA ALA A 296 -11.17 -14.64 -14.81
C ALA A 296 -11.37 -13.35 -15.65
N ASP A 297 -12.30 -13.39 -16.60
CA ASP A 297 -12.73 -12.25 -17.42
C ASP A 297 -13.35 -11.12 -16.60
N ARG A 298 -14.10 -11.45 -15.55
CA ARG A 298 -14.70 -10.48 -14.63
C ARG A 298 -13.62 -9.84 -13.76
N TYR A 299 -12.56 -10.61 -13.47
CA TYR A 299 -11.45 -10.16 -12.63
C TYR A 299 -10.48 -9.25 -13.38
N LEU A 300 -10.32 -9.41 -14.70
CA LEU A 300 -9.46 -8.52 -15.51
C LEU A 300 -9.86 -7.04 -15.42
N GLY A 301 -11.16 -6.72 -15.34
CA GLY A 301 -11.62 -5.34 -15.15
C GLY A 301 -11.12 -4.72 -13.85
N HIS A 302 -11.08 -5.50 -12.77
CA HIS A 302 -10.51 -5.09 -11.49
C HIS A 302 -9.00 -4.95 -11.57
N LEU A 303 -8.31 -5.94 -12.15
CA LEU A 303 -6.84 -5.92 -12.29
C LEU A 303 -6.32 -4.77 -13.17
N LEU A 304 -7.06 -4.38 -14.20
CA LEU A 304 -6.68 -3.29 -15.10
C LEU A 304 -7.06 -1.92 -14.55
N SER A 305 -7.90 -1.85 -13.53
CA SER A 305 -8.25 -0.59 -12.90
C SER A 305 -7.06 -0.07 -12.09
N PRO A 306 -6.60 1.17 -12.31
CA PRO A 306 -5.50 1.74 -11.55
C PRO A 306 -5.86 1.93 -10.07
N ARG A 307 -7.14 1.81 -9.68
CA ARG A 307 -7.59 2.03 -8.30
C ARG A 307 -7.15 0.95 -7.32
N PHE A 308 -6.83 -0.23 -7.84
CA PHE A 308 -6.46 -1.39 -7.04
C PHE A 308 -4.96 -1.70 -7.14
N GLY A 309 -4.21 -0.94 -7.94
CA GLY A 309 -2.81 -1.25 -8.18
C GLY A 309 -2.27 -0.71 -9.49
N ARG A 310 -1.13 -1.27 -9.90
CA ARG A 310 -0.43 -0.99 -11.14
C ARG A 310 -0.37 -2.26 -11.98
N THR A 311 -0.78 -2.18 -13.24
CA THR A 311 -0.64 -3.30 -14.18
C THR A 311 0.35 -2.95 -15.28
N LEU A 312 1.23 -3.91 -15.60
CA LEU A 312 2.15 -3.89 -16.71
C LEU A 312 1.72 -4.89 -17.77
N ALA A 313 1.73 -4.46 -19.02
CA ALA A 313 1.53 -5.33 -20.18
C ALA A 313 2.84 -5.45 -20.97
N VAL A 314 3.18 -6.68 -21.33
CA VAL A 314 4.27 -6.99 -22.27
C VAL A 314 3.65 -7.18 -23.65
N GLN A 315 4.15 -6.42 -24.61
CA GLN A 315 3.67 -6.43 -25.98
C GLN A 315 4.78 -6.80 -26.96
N THR A 316 4.40 -7.49 -28.04
CA THR A 316 5.24 -7.66 -29.23
C THR A 316 5.31 -6.36 -30.05
N ALA A 317 6.24 -6.28 -31.00
CA ALA A 317 6.30 -5.20 -31.98
C ALA A 317 4.99 -4.96 -32.74
N ALA A 318 4.15 -6.00 -32.91
CA ALA A 318 2.82 -5.90 -33.52
C ALA A 318 1.72 -5.40 -32.55
N GLY A 319 2.07 -4.96 -31.33
CA GLY A 319 1.13 -4.46 -30.32
C GLY A 319 0.36 -5.54 -29.56
N ARG A 320 0.57 -6.81 -29.87
CA ARG A 320 -0.11 -7.94 -29.21
C ARG A 320 0.41 -8.15 -27.78
N ILE A 321 -0.48 -8.15 -26.79
CA ILE A 321 -0.16 -8.48 -25.39
C ILE A 321 0.15 -9.98 -25.27
N VAL A 322 1.29 -10.31 -24.66
CA VAL A 322 1.79 -11.68 -24.44
C VAL A 322 2.11 -11.99 -22.97
N GLY A 323 2.06 -10.98 -22.11
CA GLY A 323 2.24 -11.11 -20.67
C GLY A 323 1.59 -9.96 -19.92
N LEU A 324 1.11 -10.24 -18.71
CA LEU A 324 0.56 -9.29 -17.76
C LEU A 324 1.23 -9.48 -16.40
N GLY A 325 1.52 -8.37 -15.75
CA GLY A 325 1.99 -8.35 -14.38
C GLY A 325 1.20 -7.33 -13.57
N HIS A 326 0.77 -7.71 -12.38
CA HIS A 326 -0.07 -6.89 -11.51
C HIS A 326 0.65 -6.67 -10.19
N LEU A 327 0.69 -5.43 -9.75
CA LEU A 327 1.06 -5.01 -8.41
C LEU A 327 -0.19 -4.46 -7.75
N LEU A 328 -0.75 -5.16 -6.77
CA LEU A 328 -2.04 -4.85 -6.16
C LEU A 328 -1.85 -4.33 -4.75
N TRP A 329 -2.68 -3.34 -4.37
CA TRP A 329 -2.73 -2.81 -3.01
C TRP A 329 -3.66 -3.68 -2.17
N ASP A 330 -3.15 -4.30 -1.11
CA ASP A 330 -3.96 -5.03 -0.12
C ASP A 330 -3.69 -4.48 1.28
N GLY A 331 -4.50 -3.50 1.68
CA GLY A 331 -4.36 -2.88 2.99
C GLY A 331 -3.07 -2.09 3.10
N ASP A 332 -2.16 -2.56 3.97
CA ASP A 332 -0.81 -2.06 4.17
C ASP A 332 0.26 -2.87 3.43
N GLU A 333 -0.13 -3.99 2.81
CA GLU A 333 0.72 -4.87 2.03
C GLU A 333 0.55 -4.69 0.52
N THR A 334 1.36 -5.39 -0.26
CA THR A 334 1.37 -5.31 -1.72
C THR A 334 1.54 -6.69 -2.34
N GLU A 335 0.56 -7.11 -3.14
CA GLU A 335 0.57 -8.40 -3.82
C GLU A 335 1.14 -8.26 -5.23
N VAL A 336 1.93 -9.24 -5.67
CA VAL A 336 2.34 -9.39 -7.08
C VAL A 336 1.76 -10.65 -7.70
N ALA A 337 1.22 -10.50 -8.90
CA ALA A 337 0.70 -11.62 -9.68
C ALA A 337 1.09 -11.49 -11.16
N LEU A 338 1.45 -12.61 -11.78
CA LEU A 338 1.98 -12.65 -13.15
C LEU A 338 1.23 -13.66 -14.00
N LEU A 339 1.03 -13.32 -15.27
CA LEU A 339 0.53 -14.22 -16.29
C LEU A 339 1.35 -14.05 -17.57
N VAL A 340 1.84 -15.15 -18.13
CA VAL A 340 2.59 -15.14 -19.40
C VAL A 340 2.02 -16.22 -20.30
N GLU A 341 1.69 -15.85 -21.54
CA GLU A 341 1.16 -16.77 -22.56
C GLU A 341 2.13 -17.94 -22.78
N ASP A 342 1.61 -19.16 -22.85
CA ASP A 342 2.39 -20.41 -22.88
C ASP A 342 3.55 -20.40 -23.87
N ALA A 343 3.32 -19.91 -25.10
CA ALA A 343 4.33 -19.84 -26.16
C ALA A 343 5.52 -18.89 -25.84
N TRP A 344 5.32 -17.98 -24.89
CA TRP A 344 6.27 -16.93 -24.49
C TRP A 344 6.93 -17.21 -23.14
N GLN A 345 6.52 -18.27 -22.45
CA GLN A 345 7.13 -18.68 -21.18
C GLN A 345 8.58 -19.13 -21.34
N ARG A 346 9.33 -19.13 -20.23
CA ARG A 346 10.77 -19.49 -20.17
C ARG A 346 11.69 -18.63 -21.04
N ARG A 347 11.25 -17.43 -21.43
CA ARG A 347 12.05 -16.42 -22.14
C ARG A 347 12.53 -15.26 -21.25
N GLY A 348 12.30 -15.34 -19.94
CA GLY A 348 12.65 -14.28 -18.99
C GLY A 348 11.57 -13.20 -18.78
N ILE A 349 10.44 -13.28 -19.50
CA ILE A 349 9.35 -12.28 -19.41
C ILE A 349 8.80 -12.14 -17.99
N GLY A 350 8.50 -13.25 -17.32
CA GLY A 350 7.96 -13.22 -15.95
C GLY A 350 8.92 -12.57 -14.96
N ALA A 351 10.21 -12.91 -15.02
CA ALA A 351 11.22 -12.29 -14.17
C ALA A 351 11.41 -10.79 -14.48
N GLY A 352 11.38 -10.40 -15.76
CA GLY A 352 11.49 -9.00 -16.16
C GLY A 352 10.27 -8.15 -15.81
N LEU A 353 9.07 -8.75 -15.77
CA LEU A 353 7.87 -8.12 -15.21
C LEU A 353 7.99 -7.97 -13.68
N LEU A 354 8.34 -9.06 -12.98
CA LEU A 354 8.47 -9.06 -11.53
C LEU A 354 9.44 -8.01 -11.02
N ALA A 355 10.64 -7.93 -11.61
CA ALA A 355 11.64 -6.92 -11.25
C ALA A 355 11.11 -5.49 -11.39
N ARG A 356 10.34 -5.19 -12.44
CA ARG A 356 9.73 -3.87 -12.63
C ARG A 356 8.62 -3.58 -11.63
N LEU A 357 7.77 -4.56 -11.33
CA LEU A 357 6.70 -4.40 -10.33
C LEU A 357 7.30 -4.18 -8.93
N VAL A 358 8.37 -4.89 -8.60
CA VAL A 358 9.11 -4.69 -7.33
C VAL A 358 9.76 -3.31 -7.26
N ALA A 359 10.37 -2.84 -8.37
CA ALA A 359 10.88 -1.46 -8.44
C ALA A 359 9.77 -0.42 -8.23
N MET A 360 8.60 -0.61 -8.87
CA MET A 360 7.44 0.25 -8.67
C MET A 360 6.90 0.22 -7.23
N ALA A 361 6.98 -0.91 -6.55
CA ALA A 361 6.61 -1.03 -5.14
C ALA A 361 7.61 -0.29 -4.23
N ALA A 362 8.91 -0.39 -4.52
CA ALA A 362 9.93 0.35 -3.79
C ALA A 362 9.78 1.87 -3.98
N GLU A 363 9.55 2.34 -5.20
CA GLU A 363 9.27 3.75 -5.51
C GLU A 363 7.99 4.26 -4.81
N ALA A 364 7.01 3.37 -4.60
CA ALA A 364 5.79 3.66 -3.84
C ALA A 364 6.00 3.69 -2.32
N GLY A 365 7.19 3.33 -1.82
CA GLY A 365 7.49 3.22 -0.39
C GLY A 365 6.86 2.00 0.28
N CYS A 366 6.65 0.91 -0.47
CA CYS A 366 6.21 -0.36 0.13
C CYS A 366 7.40 -1.05 0.82
N ALA A 367 7.17 -1.60 2.01
CA ALA A 367 8.21 -2.32 2.75
C ALA A 367 8.39 -3.78 2.28
N GLN A 368 7.35 -4.36 1.68
CA GLN A 368 7.33 -5.74 1.24
C GLN A 368 6.42 -5.93 0.03
N VAL A 369 6.69 -6.97 -0.75
CA VAL A 369 5.81 -7.48 -1.81
C VAL A 369 5.68 -8.98 -1.63
N TYR A 370 4.46 -9.51 -1.67
CA TYR A 370 4.23 -10.95 -1.58
C TYR A 370 3.56 -11.51 -2.85
N ALA A 371 3.76 -12.80 -3.10
CA ALA A 371 3.08 -13.54 -4.15
C ALA A 371 2.38 -14.77 -3.56
N VAL A 372 1.10 -14.95 -3.89
CA VAL A 372 0.34 -16.16 -3.52
C VAL A 372 0.32 -17.12 -4.71
N THR A 373 0.84 -18.33 -4.52
CA THR A 373 0.92 -19.32 -5.59
C THR A 373 0.73 -20.75 -5.08
N GLN A 374 0.60 -21.72 -5.98
CA GLN A 374 0.62 -23.13 -5.58
C GLN A 374 2.05 -23.56 -5.26
N ALA A 375 2.24 -24.40 -4.24
CA ALA A 375 3.58 -24.90 -3.88
C ALA A 375 4.29 -25.65 -5.04
N SER A 376 3.52 -26.18 -6.00
CA SER A 376 4.01 -26.81 -7.23
C SER A 376 4.48 -25.83 -8.30
N ASN A 377 4.20 -24.53 -8.16
CA ASN A 377 4.57 -23.48 -9.13
C ASN A 377 6.04 -23.06 -9.00
N THR A 378 6.93 -23.96 -9.44
CA THR A 378 8.39 -23.73 -9.42
C THR A 378 8.83 -22.50 -10.21
N ALA A 379 8.06 -22.08 -11.23
CA ALA A 379 8.38 -20.89 -12.02
C ALA A 379 8.27 -19.59 -11.21
N MET A 380 7.22 -19.44 -10.39
CA MET A 380 7.06 -18.28 -9.50
C MET A 380 8.13 -18.28 -8.40
N VAL A 381 8.43 -19.45 -7.80
CA VAL A 381 9.50 -19.58 -6.80
C VAL A 381 10.85 -19.15 -7.37
N ALA A 382 11.18 -19.60 -8.59
CA ALA A 382 12.42 -19.22 -9.27
C ALA A 382 12.45 -17.72 -9.60
N ALA A 383 11.33 -17.14 -10.04
CA ALA A 383 11.24 -15.70 -10.31
C ALA A 383 11.47 -14.87 -9.04
N MET A 384 10.82 -15.21 -7.92
CA MET A 384 11.00 -14.53 -6.63
C MET A 384 12.43 -14.64 -6.12
N ARG A 385 13.05 -15.83 -6.20
CA ARG A 385 14.48 -16.00 -5.84
C ARG A 385 15.41 -15.18 -6.73
N GLY A 386 15.07 -15.01 -8.00
CA GLY A 386 15.82 -14.20 -8.94
C GLY A 386 15.87 -12.71 -8.61
N LEU A 387 15.05 -12.22 -7.67
CA LEU A 387 15.11 -10.84 -7.18
C LEU A 387 16.36 -10.56 -6.34
N GLY A 388 16.96 -11.58 -5.72
CA GLY A 388 18.09 -11.41 -4.80
C GLY A 388 17.74 -10.67 -3.50
N LEU A 389 16.45 -10.58 -3.16
CA LEU A 389 15.95 -9.97 -1.94
C LEU A 389 15.78 -11.02 -0.82
N PRO A 390 15.78 -10.62 0.46
CA PRO A 390 15.37 -11.51 1.56
C PRO A 390 13.95 -12.02 1.32
N LEU A 391 13.77 -13.35 1.37
CA LEU A 391 12.48 -14.01 1.15
C LEU A 391 12.03 -14.78 2.39
N ASP A 392 10.77 -14.58 2.78
CA ASP A 392 10.04 -15.46 3.71
C ASP A 392 9.11 -16.40 2.93
N TYR A 393 8.90 -17.61 3.44
CA TYR A 393 8.08 -18.64 2.81
C TYR A 393 7.07 -19.22 3.79
N GLN A 394 5.79 -19.17 3.43
CA GLN A 394 4.71 -19.73 4.24
C GLN A 394 3.88 -20.69 3.39
N ILE A 395 3.70 -21.92 3.88
CA ILE A 395 2.98 -22.97 3.17
C ILE A 395 1.78 -23.42 4.01
N GLU A 396 0.60 -23.46 3.39
CA GLU A 396 -0.61 -23.98 3.99
C GLU A 396 -1.53 -24.59 2.93
N GLU A 397 -1.99 -25.83 3.17
CA GLU A 397 -2.93 -26.55 2.29
C GLU A 397 -2.53 -26.56 0.79
N GLY A 398 -1.23 -26.59 0.50
CA GLY A 398 -0.70 -26.60 -0.87
C GLY A 398 -0.59 -25.21 -1.52
N THR A 399 -1.01 -24.16 -0.83
CA THR A 399 -0.73 -22.75 -1.16
C THR A 399 0.59 -22.33 -0.55
N LEU A 400 1.36 -21.56 -1.31
CA LEU A 400 2.64 -20.98 -0.94
C LEU A 400 2.53 -19.45 -1.05
N VAL A 401 2.81 -18.76 0.05
CA VAL A 401 3.03 -17.31 0.09
C VAL A 401 4.53 -17.07 0.14
N ILE A 402 5.04 -16.28 -0.80
CA ILE A 402 6.44 -15.87 -0.85
C ILE A 402 6.48 -14.36 -0.63
N THR A 403 7.13 -13.89 0.43
CA THR A 403 7.22 -12.46 0.75
C THR A 403 8.65 -11.98 0.56
N ALA A 404 8.84 -10.96 -0.26
CA ALA A 404 10.11 -10.27 -0.46
C ALA A 404 10.15 -8.96 0.33
N THR A 405 11.15 -8.80 1.19
CA THR A 405 11.38 -7.55 1.92
C THR A 405 12.13 -6.57 1.01
N LEU A 406 11.61 -5.34 0.88
CA LEU A 406 12.22 -4.28 0.09
C LEU A 406 13.09 -3.41 1.00
N ASP A 407 14.25 -2.96 0.49
CA ASP A 407 15.05 -1.97 1.19
C ASP A 407 14.51 -0.56 0.88
N PRO A 408 13.97 0.17 1.88
CA PRO A 408 13.46 1.52 1.67
C PRO A 408 14.53 2.52 1.21
N ALA A 409 15.82 2.26 1.46
CA ALA A 409 16.92 3.17 1.10
C ALA A 409 17.32 3.11 -0.39
N ALA A 410 16.99 2.02 -1.10
CA ALA A 410 17.38 1.85 -2.51
C ALA A 410 16.57 2.73 -3.49
N ALA A 411 15.41 3.26 -3.07
CA ALA A 411 14.51 4.06 -3.91
C ALA A 411 15.00 5.50 -4.17
N GLY A 412 15.98 6.00 -3.40
CA GLY A 412 16.41 7.40 -3.44
C GLY A 412 17.52 7.77 -4.44
N THR A 413 18.09 6.80 -5.19
CA THR A 413 19.32 7.05 -5.99
C THR A 413 19.15 7.20 -7.50
N ARG A 414 17.91 7.30 -8.03
CA ARG A 414 17.71 7.64 -9.45
C ARG A 414 17.09 9.02 -9.60
N SER A 415 17.96 10.03 -9.67
CA SER A 415 17.59 11.34 -10.22
C SER A 415 17.10 11.18 -11.67
N PRO A 416 15.97 11.81 -12.07
CA PRO A 416 15.49 11.77 -13.44
C PRO A 416 16.26 12.79 -14.28
N HIS A 417 17.45 12.45 -14.77
CA HIS A 417 18.13 13.22 -15.82
C HIS A 417 18.90 12.32 -16.80
N GLY A 418 18.56 12.46 -18.09
CA GLY A 418 19.26 11.90 -19.25
C GLY A 418 18.58 10.65 -19.82
N GLN A 419 18.15 10.57 -21.09
CA GLN A 419 18.47 11.38 -22.27
C GLN A 419 17.36 11.12 -23.31
N ARG A 420 16.63 12.15 -23.74
CA ARG A 420 15.77 12.07 -24.93
C ARG A 420 16.70 12.07 -26.15
N VAL A 421 16.73 10.96 -26.89
CA VAL A 421 17.31 10.95 -28.24
C VAL A 421 16.28 11.57 -29.18
N THR A 422 16.51 12.82 -29.58
CA THR A 422 15.89 13.41 -30.76
C THR A 422 16.59 12.84 -32.00
N GLN A 423 15.84 12.11 -32.83
CA GLN A 423 16.26 11.82 -34.21
C GLN A 423 15.99 13.06 -35.07
N GLU A 424 17.02 13.47 -35.82
CA GLU A 424 16.87 14.26 -37.05
C GLU A 424 16.45 13.38 -38.22
#